data_AF-A0A419E3R4-F1
#
_entry.id   AF-A0A419E3R4-F1
#
_cell.length_a   1.000
_cell.length_b   1.000
_cell.length_c   1.000
_cell.angle_alpha   90.00
_cell.angle_beta   90.00
_cell.angle_gamma   90.00
#
_symmetry.space_group_name_H-M   'P 1'
#
loop_
_entity.id
_entity.type
_entity.pdbx_description
1 polymer ?
#
loop_
_entity_poly.entity_id
_entity_poly.type
_entity_poly.pdbx_seq_one_letter_code
_entity_poly.pdbx_strand_id
1 'polypeptide(L)'
;MFSGRGMEAPMSEGWFFEALPLRPDPYPGECLSGYLLRLADLNGFGIFWDMVGDLFPTWDAPQQIHKLKWEYPLKDWGRIPLRTGLTPAELTRLTVAPWVEKFRVPPDLNRSIYMSPGHFLKSLVNPVLRVCPFCLQSQPYLRLIWRLLPVTVCIEHGCFLQDRCSACGTTLTPASQNHRYLRCPICGADLRSLSVSMASQDILNVQRCRQEEFHFLLDPATALTKAIADRDPSQALGLKFRYLRSRVGLSAKAVAQKANLTISAMRCIERGVLVPLQFYLRYLEAMRISWKELAWLEVPDEFVQAIQTPRHIHLRLCPNPKCPNHHLPPGTSVQLLRDIPERRIARFHCTTCDRRFTRSYDGGLLTQPRKPALRTGEPHILMKPQEEIASLSKMGIRGECNQKIARSLGWGEKTVRIYWIALGIEERVHQAQAKRRTDEKLERYAALRSQIQATLDSMFAQDREVTLQQVSRALGKNGEYWHVCCDQTDFVHEAIRQHNVRVGQRRDETVSMQIAQSLENLQCSDHIVKVEEITKQAGISYVQLRDHYPELRLKIHEAIQAHRTRLKQTQIKNQIRQIDAAATRLIAQEQRLNYQVILDAAGLSPHADKSATIRDALMRWVSNFAPRD
;
A
#
# COMPACT_ATOMS: atom_id res chain seq x y z
N MET A 1 3.29 -29.45 -36.90
CA MET A 1 2.38 -28.28 -37.02
C MET A 1 1.97 -27.86 -35.63
N PHE A 2 2.49 -26.74 -35.12
CA PHE A 2 1.82 -25.79 -34.23
C PHE A 2 2.79 -24.63 -34.02
N SER A 3 2.81 -23.77 -35.03
CA SER A 3 3.45 -22.47 -35.03
C SER A 3 2.54 -21.48 -34.29
N GLY A 4 2.79 -21.28 -32.99
CA GLY A 4 2.26 -20.15 -32.25
C GLY A 4 3.29 -19.02 -32.25
N ARG A 5 3.39 -18.28 -33.38
CA ARG A 5 4.10 -16.99 -33.39
C ARG A 5 3.31 -16.05 -32.49
N GLY A 6 3.88 -15.69 -31.34
CA GLY A 6 3.42 -14.52 -30.60
C GLY A 6 3.50 -13.32 -31.54
N MET A 7 2.38 -12.61 -31.71
CA MET A 7 2.38 -11.33 -32.41
C MET A 7 3.24 -10.36 -31.59
N GLU A 8 4.50 -10.22 -31.99
CA GLU A 8 5.32 -9.07 -31.63
C GLU A 8 4.58 -7.81 -32.08
N ALA A 9 4.40 -6.87 -31.16
CA ALA A 9 3.93 -5.55 -31.50
C ALA A 9 4.84 -4.97 -32.61
N PRO A 10 4.28 -4.26 -33.61
CA PRO A 10 5.08 -3.69 -34.68
C PRO A 10 6.16 -2.81 -34.07
N MET A 11 7.41 -3.15 -34.37
CA MET A 11 8.58 -2.35 -34.02
C MET A 11 8.33 -0.92 -34.48
N SER A 12 8.26 0.03 -33.55
CA SER A 12 8.47 1.42 -33.93
C SER A 12 9.84 1.49 -34.59
N GLU A 13 9.90 1.87 -35.86
CA GLU A 13 11.16 2.17 -36.57
C GLU A 13 12.05 3.01 -35.65
N GLY A 14 13.23 2.50 -35.27
CA GLY A 14 14.07 3.25 -34.33
C GLY A 14 15.43 2.70 -33.93
N TRP A 15 15.79 1.45 -34.22
CA TRP A 15 17.12 0.92 -33.85
C TRP A 15 17.66 -0.03 -34.93
N PHE A 16 18.84 0.29 -35.47
CA PHE A 16 19.55 -0.56 -36.45
C PHE A 16 20.20 -1.80 -35.78
N PHE A 17 20.39 -1.78 -34.45
CA PHE A 17 21.02 -2.86 -33.68
C PHE A 17 20.15 -3.31 -32.50
N GLU A 18 20.22 -4.60 -32.17
CA GLU A 18 19.51 -5.20 -31.02
C GLU A 18 20.11 -4.78 -29.66
N ALA A 19 21.39 -4.40 -29.63
CA ALA A 19 22.08 -3.95 -28.43
C ALA A 19 22.52 -2.47 -28.55
N LEU A 20 22.77 -1.82 -27.41
CA LEU A 20 23.37 -0.48 -27.40
C LEU A 20 24.84 -0.54 -27.85
N PRO A 21 25.34 0.46 -28.61
CA PRO A 21 26.74 0.50 -29.05
C PRO A 21 27.74 0.50 -27.90
N LEU A 22 27.53 1.34 -26.88
CA LEU A 22 28.38 1.41 -25.70
C LEU A 22 27.68 0.75 -24.50
N ARG A 23 28.33 -0.26 -23.94
CA ARG A 23 27.81 -1.11 -22.86
C ARG A 23 28.87 -1.25 -21.77
N PRO A 24 29.11 -0.19 -20.97
CA PRO A 24 30.12 -0.28 -19.93
C PRO A 24 29.66 -1.22 -18.81
N ASP A 25 30.60 -1.87 -18.15
CA ASP A 25 30.27 -2.62 -16.94
C ASP A 25 29.79 -1.67 -15.82
N PRO A 26 28.86 -2.13 -14.98
CA PRO A 26 28.51 -1.46 -13.73
C PRO A 26 29.72 -1.30 -12.80
N TYR A 27 29.83 -0.15 -12.14
CA TYR A 27 30.81 -0.03 -11.05
C TYR A 27 30.37 -0.84 -9.82
N PRO A 28 31.32 -1.39 -9.03
CA PRO A 28 30.98 -2.00 -7.75
C PRO A 28 30.22 -1.02 -6.83
N GLY A 29 29.01 -1.40 -6.45
CA GLY A 29 28.12 -0.58 -5.60
C GLY A 29 27.46 0.60 -6.31
N GLU A 30 27.44 0.65 -7.65
CA GLU A 30 26.64 1.62 -8.41
C GLU A 30 25.14 1.38 -8.22
N CYS A 31 24.33 2.45 -8.23
CA CYS A 31 22.87 2.32 -8.22
C CYS A 31 22.29 2.21 -9.63
N LEU A 32 21.15 1.52 -9.77
CA LEU A 32 20.48 1.29 -11.04
C LEU A 32 20.20 2.60 -11.78
N SER A 33 19.65 3.61 -11.08
CA SER A 33 19.38 4.92 -11.68
C SER A 33 20.66 5.60 -12.21
N GLY A 34 21.77 5.47 -11.50
CA GLY A 34 23.06 6.02 -11.88
C GLY A 34 23.67 5.32 -13.08
N TYR A 35 23.65 3.99 -13.08
CA TYR A 35 24.08 3.17 -14.22
C TYR A 35 23.31 3.54 -15.49
N LEU A 36 21.98 3.66 -15.40
CA LEU A 36 21.16 4.05 -16.56
C LEU A 36 21.47 5.47 -17.04
N LEU A 37 21.67 6.45 -16.14
CA LEU A 37 22.06 7.80 -16.56
C LEU A 37 23.43 7.82 -17.25
N ARG A 38 24.39 7.05 -16.75
CA ARG A 38 25.72 6.89 -17.33
C ARG A 38 25.65 6.23 -18.71
N LEU A 39 24.84 5.18 -18.82
CA LEU A 39 24.59 4.47 -20.08
C LEU A 39 23.95 5.40 -21.13
N ALA A 40 22.99 6.23 -20.72
CA ALA A 40 22.35 7.21 -21.59
C ALA A 40 23.35 8.26 -22.11
N ASP A 41 24.18 8.81 -21.23
CA ASP A 41 25.18 9.83 -21.58
C ASP A 41 26.24 9.27 -22.54
N LEU A 42 26.74 8.06 -22.28
CA LEU A 42 27.70 7.39 -23.17
C LEU A 42 27.13 7.13 -24.56
N ASN A 43 25.85 6.72 -24.65
CA ASN A 43 25.20 6.48 -25.93
C ASN A 43 24.60 7.75 -26.56
N GLY A 44 24.88 8.93 -26.01
CA GLY A 44 24.52 10.22 -26.62
C GLY A 44 23.03 10.60 -26.54
N PHE A 45 22.27 10.01 -25.62
CA PHE A 45 20.86 10.34 -25.45
C PHE A 45 20.68 11.75 -24.86
N GLY A 46 20.05 12.64 -25.63
CA GLY A 46 19.73 14.01 -25.18
C GLY A 46 18.58 14.08 -24.17
N ILE A 47 17.63 13.14 -24.27
CA ILE A 47 16.50 13.00 -23.36
C ILE A 47 16.58 11.60 -22.74
N PHE A 48 16.64 11.53 -21.41
CA PHE A 48 16.79 10.26 -20.69
C PHE A 48 15.62 9.30 -20.95
N TRP A 49 14.41 9.84 -21.17
CA TRP A 49 13.23 9.05 -21.50
C TRP A 49 13.37 8.22 -22.77
N ASP A 50 14.06 8.71 -23.80
CA ASP A 50 14.15 8.01 -25.08
C ASP A 50 14.83 6.64 -24.92
N MET A 51 15.83 6.56 -24.04
CA MET A 51 16.43 5.28 -23.66
C MET A 51 15.52 4.49 -22.72
N VAL A 52 14.99 5.12 -21.67
CA VAL A 52 14.20 4.41 -20.64
C VAL A 52 12.90 3.82 -21.20
N GLY A 53 12.25 4.50 -22.14
CA GLY A 53 11.05 4.01 -22.81
C GLY A 53 11.33 2.75 -23.65
N ASP A 54 12.48 2.67 -24.31
CA ASP A 54 12.91 1.43 -24.98
C ASP A 54 13.27 0.33 -23.98
N LEU A 55 14.03 0.65 -22.92
CA LEU A 55 14.41 -0.32 -21.89
C LEU A 55 13.20 -0.91 -21.16
N PHE A 56 12.11 -0.15 -21.01
CA PHE A 56 10.89 -0.57 -20.35
C PHE A 56 9.64 -0.31 -21.21
N PRO A 57 9.33 -1.15 -22.20
CA PRO A 57 8.21 -0.95 -23.12
C PRO A 57 6.83 -0.90 -22.44
N THR A 58 6.72 -1.48 -21.23
CA THR A 58 5.49 -1.43 -20.40
C THR A 58 5.28 -0.08 -19.72
N TRP A 59 6.18 0.88 -19.90
CA TRP A 59 6.05 2.23 -19.35
C TRP A 59 5.49 3.15 -20.43
N ASP A 60 4.18 3.40 -20.38
CA ASP A 60 3.45 4.18 -21.36
C ASP A 60 3.72 5.69 -21.31
N ALA A 61 4.39 6.21 -20.28
CA ALA A 61 4.58 7.65 -20.12
C ALA A 61 5.87 8.08 -19.38
N PRO A 62 6.50 9.21 -19.79
CA PRO A 62 7.76 9.71 -19.20
C PRO A 62 7.73 9.91 -17.69
N GLN A 63 6.56 10.21 -17.12
CA GLN A 63 6.43 10.40 -15.68
C GLN A 63 6.84 9.14 -14.93
N GLN A 64 6.67 7.94 -15.50
CA GLN A 64 6.98 6.67 -14.85
C GLN A 64 8.48 6.45 -14.57
N ILE A 65 9.38 7.28 -15.11
CA ILE A 65 10.80 7.34 -14.69
C ILE A 65 10.95 7.43 -13.17
N HIS A 66 10.00 8.09 -12.48
CA HIS A 66 10.02 8.21 -11.03
C HIS A 66 10.00 6.85 -10.30
N LYS A 67 9.67 5.74 -10.96
CA LYS A 67 9.74 4.38 -10.40
C LYS A 67 11.19 3.97 -10.09
N LEU A 68 12.18 4.49 -10.84
CA LEU A 68 13.61 4.22 -10.61
C LEU A 68 14.12 4.78 -9.28
N LYS A 69 13.42 5.74 -8.66
CA LYS A 69 13.84 6.34 -7.37
C LYS A 69 13.97 5.31 -6.23
N TRP A 70 13.33 4.16 -6.40
CA TRP A 70 13.32 3.10 -5.40
C TRP A 70 14.52 2.16 -5.49
N GLU A 71 15.34 2.24 -6.55
CA GLU A 71 16.50 1.36 -6.75
C GLU A 71 16.15 -0.11 -6.53
N TYR A 72 14.98 -0.52 -7.00
CA TYR A 72 14.43 -1.86 -6.79
C TYR A 72 14.26 -2.55 -8.14
N PRO A 73 14.43 -3.88 -8.23
CA PRO A 73 14.20 -4.59 -9.48
C PRO A 73 12.81 -4.30 -10.03
N LEU A 74 12.78 -4.09 -11.34
CA LEU A 74 11.55 -3.92 -12.10
C LEU A 74 11.19 -5.26 -12.75
N LYS A 75 9.89 -5.51 -12.93
CA LYS A 75 9.39 -6.78 -13.47
C LYS A 75 10.13 -7.16 -14.77
N ASP A 76 10.69 -8.37 -14.79
CA ASP A 76 11.39 -9.00 -15.91
C ASP A 76 12.60 -8.24 -16.48
N TRP A 77 13.09 -7.19 -15.79
CA TRP A 77 14.17 -6.28 -16.25
C TRP A 77 13.93 -5.60 -17.61
N GLY A 78 12.75 -5.75 -18.20
CA GLY A 78 12.41 -5.24 -19.52
C GLY A 78 13.42 -5.67 -20.58
N ARG A 79 13.86 -4.73 -21.41
CA ARG A 79 14.88 -4.94 -22.44
C ARG A 79 16.31 -4.68 -21.95
N ILE A 80 16.54 -4.38 -20.66
CA ILE A 80 17.91 -4.10 -20.18
C ILE A 80 18.88 -5.24 -20.48
N PRO A 81 18.57 -6.53 -20.20
CA PRO A 81 19.48 -7.63 -20.51
C PRO A 81 19.81 -7.71 -22.01
N LEU A 82 18.80 -7.52 -22.86
CA LEU A 82 18.96 -7.50 -24.32
C LEU A 82 19.85 -6.33 -24.77
N ARG A 83 19.59 -5.12 -24.27
CA ARG A 83 20.30 -3.90 -24.70
C ARG A 83 21.73 -3.79 -24.18
N THR A 84 22.00 -4.35 -23.00
CA THR A 84 23.29 -4.19 -22.29
C THR A 84 24.15 -5.45 -22.28
N GLY A 85 23.54 -6.63 -22.45
CA GLY A 85 24.21 -7.93 -22.25
C GLY A 85 24.36 -8.33 -20.78
N LEU A 86 23.87 -7.53 -19.83
CA LEU A 86 23.93 -7.85 -18.41
C LEU A 86 22.89 -8.92 -18.04
N THR A 87 23.32 -9.88 -17.23
CA THR A 87 22.44 -10.88 -16.63
C THR A 87 21.52 -10.26 -15.58
N PRO A 88 20.34 -10.87 -15.31
CA PRO A 88 19.49 -10.45 -14.19
C PRO A 88 20.23 -10.39 -12.84
N ALA A 89 21.20 -11.28 -12.60
CA ALA A 89 22.00 -11.28 -11.38
C ALA A 89 22.92 -10.05 -11.27
N GLU A 90 23.51 -9.61 -12.38
CA GLU A 90 24.29 -8.37 -12.46
C GLU A 90 23.42 -7.14 -12.21
N LEU A 91 22.24 -7.09 -12.82
CA LEU A 91 21.29 -6.00 -12.63
C LEU A 91 20.76 -5.93 -11.19
N THR A 92 20.53 -7.07 -10.56
CA THR A 92 20.13 -7.13 -9.14
C THR A 92 21.18 -6.48 -8.23
N ARG A 93 22.48 -6.56 -8.55
CA ARG A 93 23.55 -5.89 -7.77
C ARG A 93 23.50 -4.37 -7.80
N LEU A 94 22.81 -3.78 -8.79
CA LEU A 94 22.57 -2.34 -8.88
C LEU A 94 21.41 -1.86 -7.99
N THR A 95 20.74 -2.77 -7.28
CA THR A 95 19.49 -2.50 -6.57
C THR A 95 19.57 -2.90 -5.09
N VAL A 96 18.57 -2.47 -4.32
CA VAL A 96 18.43 -2.88 -2.91
C VAL A 96 17.77 -4.25 -2.73
N ALA A 97 17.50 -5.01 -3.80
CA ALA A 97 16.85 -6.33 -3.70
C ALA A 97 17.60 -7.34 -2.81
N PRO A 98 18.94 -7.50 -2.93
CA PRO A 98 19.69 -8.41 -2.07
C PRO A 98 19.45 -8.14 -0.60
N TRP A 99 19.25 -6.87 -0.23
CA TRP A 99 18.95 -6.49 1.12
C TRP A 99 17.53 -6.90 1.52
N VAL A 100 16.56 -6.65 0.65
CA VAL A 100 15.13 -6.95 0.86
C VAL A 100 14.86 -8.43 1.03
N GLU A 101 15.42 -9.25 0.15
CA GLU A 101 15.24 -10.71 0.09
C GLU A 101 15.69 -11.41 1.38
N LYS A 102 16.67 -10.83 2.09
CA LYS A 102 17.15 -11.34 3.39
C LYS A 102 16.08 -11.28 4.48
N PHE A 103 15.11 -10.36 4.38
CA PHE A 103 14.09 -10.14 5.42
C PHE A 103 12.75 -10.78 5.12
N ARG A 104 12.48 -11.08 3.85
CA ARG A 104 11.18 -11.51 3.35
C ARG A 104 11.25 -11.92 1.89
N VAL A 105 10.25 -12.68 1.47
CA VAL A 105 9.98 -12.92 0.05
C VAL A 105 9.67 -11.58 -0.65
N PRO A 106 10.28 -11.29 -1.82
CA PRO A 106 9.93 -10.13 -2.64
C PRO A 106 8.43 -10.06 -2.94
N PRO A 107 7.80 -8.89 -2.85
CA PRO A 107 6.38 -8.73 -3.19
C PRO A 107 6.14 -9.03 -4.67
N ASP A 108 5.06 -9.77 -4.97
CA ASP A 108 4.56 -9.92 -6.34
C ASP A 108 4.04 -8.57 -6.85
N LEU A 109 4.73 -8.02 -7.84
CA LEU A 109 4.42 -6.72 -8.45
C LEU A 109 3.08 -6.70 -9.21
N ASN A 110 2.40 -7.86 -9.36
CA ASN A 110 1.10 -7.96 -10.02
C ASN A 110 -0.11 -7.66 -9.11
N ARG A 111 0.07 -7.46 -7.79
CA ARG A 111 -1.06 -7.23 -6.86
C ARG A 111 -0.92 -5.93 -6.06
N SER A 112 -1.84 -4.99 -6.33
CA SER A 112 -2.21 -3.84 -5.49
C SER A 112 -1.18 -2.72 -5.28
N ILE A 113 -1.64 -1.47 -5.30
CA ILE A 113 -0.84 -0.25 -5.05
C ILE A 113 -0.13 -0.23 -3.68
N TYR A 114 -0.67 -0.98 -2.71
CA TYR A 114 -0.12 -1.11 -1.34
C TYR A 114 1.14 -1.99 -1.27
N MET A 115 1.48 -2.72 -2.35
CA MET A 115 2.69 -3.55 -2.46
C MET A 115 3.72 -2.97 -3.45
N SER A 116 3.52 -1.74 -3.91
CA SER A 116 4.51 -1.06 -4.76
C SER A 116 5.87 -0.94 -4.04
N PRO A 117 6.99 -1.00 -4.78
CA PRO A 117 8.33 -0.81 -4.20
C PRO A 117 8.43 0.44 -3.32
N GLY A 118 7.67 1.49 -3.63
CA GLY A 118 7.64 2.70 -2.84
C GLY A 118 6.95 2.64 -1.49
N HIS A 119 5.90 1.84 -1.36
CA HIS A 119 5.30 1.60 -0.05
C HIS A 119 6.22 0.72 0.81
N PHE A 120 6.82 -0.28 0.17
CA PHE A 120 7.70 -1.25 0.81
C PHE A 120 9.01 -0.62 1.30
N LEU A 121 9.66 0.19 0.46
CA LEU A 121 10.96 0.82 0.73
C LEU A 121 10.83 2.16 1.46
N LYS A 122 9.60 2.53 1.85
CA LYS A 122 9.33 3.74 2.61
C LYS A 122 10.13 3.71 3.92
N SER A 123 10.93 4.75 4.16
CA SER A 123 11.89 4.88 5.28
C SER A 123 13.21 4.13 5.11
N LEU A 124 13.41 3.43 3.99
CA LEU A 124 14.65 2.72 3.67
C LEU A 124 15.44 3.43 2.57
N VAL A 125 14.83 3.54 1.40
CA VAL A 125 15.42 4.23 0.25
C VAL A 125 15.02 5.69 0.31
N ASN A 126 16.01 6.55 0.31
CA ASN A 126 15.84 7.99 0.28
C ASN A 126 15.28 8.39 -1.10
N PRO A 127 14.09 8.98 -1.20
CA PRO A 127 13.56 9.45 -2.49
C PRO A 127 14.41 10.57 -3.12
N VAL A 128 15.24 11.23 -2.32
CA VAL A 128 16.17 12.29 -2.73
C VAL A 128 17.54 11.70 -3.01
N LEU A 129 18.18 12.12 -4.10
CA LEU A 129 19.55 11.76 -4.43
C LEU A 129 20.52 12.52 -3.52
N ARG A 130 21.51 11.79 -3.01
CA ARG A 130 22.60 12.34 -2.19
C ARG A 130 23.92 11.94 -2.79
N VAL A 131 24.86 12.88 -2.85
CA VAL A 131 26.15 12.67 -3.51
C VAL A 131 27.30 13.25 -2.72
N CYS A 132 28.48 12.66 -2.89
CA CYS A 132 29.75 13.26 -2.49
C CYS A 132 30.43 13.86 -3.74
N PRO A 133 30.63 15.19 -3.82
CA PRO A 133 31.24 15.83 -4.99
C PRO A 133 32.65 15.33 -5.27
N PHE A 134 33.47 15.14 -4.23
CA PHE A 134 34.84 14.64 -4.37
C PHE A 134 34.89 13.18 -4.87
N CYS A 135 33.98 12.33 -4.38
CA CYS A 135 33.83 10.98 -4.93
C CYS A 135 33.44 11.03 -6.41
N LEU A 136 32.55 11.93 -6.82
CA LEU A 136 32.14 12.04 -8.23
C LEU A 136 33.26 12.60 -9.13
N GLN A 137 34.21 13.36 -8.58
CA GLN A 137 35.40 13.83 -9.30
C GLN A 137 36.40 12.70 -9.55
N SER A 138 36.66 11.87 -8.53
CA SER A 138 37.61 10.75 -8.60
C SER A 138 37.03 9.51 -9.29
N GLN A 139 35.79 9.17 -8.97
CA GLN A 139 35.06 8.01 -9.49
C GLN A 139 33.64 8.47 -9.88
N PRO A 140 33.42 8.85 -11.15
CA PRO A 140 32.17 9.44 -11.58
C PRO A 140 31.13 8.33 -11.73
N TYR A 141 30.50 7.94 -10.61
CA TYR A 141 29.32 7.06 -10.53
C TYR A 141 28.51 7.30 -9.26
N LEU A 142 27.20 7.06 -9.34
CA LEU A 142 26.30 7.21 -8.20
C LEU A 142 26.29 5.92 -7.36
N ARG A 143 26.67 6.03 -6.09
CA ARG A 143 26.74 4.87 -5.19
C ARG A 143 25.36 4.51 -4.64
N LEU A 144 25.02 3.23 -4.66
CA LEU A 144 23.78 2.67 -4.11
C LEU A 144 23.62 2.93 -2.62
N ILE A 145 24.70 2.86 -1.84
CA ILE A 145 24.63 3.07 -0.39
C ILE A 145 24.14 4.49 -0.01
N TRP A 146 24.39 5.51 -0.83
CA TRP A 146 23.91 6.88 -0.58
C TRP A 146 22.40 7.03 -0.74
N ARG A 147 21.79 6.08 -1.47
CA ARG A 147 20.34 5.95 -1.62
C ARG A 147 19.69 5.44 -0.33
N LEU A 148 20.44 4.97 0.67
CA LEU A 148 19.88 4.52 1.94
C LEU A 148 19.71 5.69 2.91
N LEU A 149 18.49 5.95 3.39
CA LEU A 149 18.16 7.11 4.22
C LEU A 149 19.12 7.34 5.40
N PRO A 150 19.54 6.31 6.17
CA PRO A 150 20.41 6.49 7.35
C PRO A 150 21.88 6.86 7.02
N VAL A 151 22.28 6.79 5.75
CA VAL A 151 23.63 7.12 5.27
C VAL A 151 23.68 8.61 4.95
N THR A 152 24.37 9.38 5.78
CA THR A 152 24.36 10.86 5.70
C THR A 152 25.71 11.48 5.36
N VAL A 153 26.79 10.70 5.43
CA VAL A 153 28.16 11.18 5.18
C VAL A 153 28.89 10.25 4.21
N CYS A 154 29.86 10.80 3.51
CA CYS A 154 30.87 10.05 2.78
C CYS A 154 32.01 9.68 3.73
N ILE A 155 32.31 8.38 3.87
CA ILE A 155 33.43 7.92 4.71
C ILE A 155 34.78 8.20 4.05
N GLU A 156 34.86 8.07 2.72
CA GLU A 156 36.10 8.32 1.96
C GLU A 156 36.60 9.76 2.14
N HIS A 157 35.69 10.74 2.14
CA HIS A 157 36.04 12.16 2.16
C HIS A 157 35.66 12.89 3.45
N GLY A 158 35.06 12.20 4.42
CA GLY A 158 34.73 12.79 5.72
C GLY A 158 33.67 13.90 5.69
N CYS A 159 32.86 14.01 4.64
CA CYS A 159 31.93 15.12 4.45
C CYS A 159 30.47 14.67 4.44
N PHE A 160 29.54 15.59 4.74
CA PHE A 160 28.11 15.34 4.55
C PHE A 160 27.77 15.15 3.07
N LEU A 161 26.87 14.22 2.78
CA LEU A 161 26.37 14.02 1.43
C LEU A 161 25.41 15.17 1.06
N GLN A 162 25.57 15.70 -0.16
CA GLN A 162 24.81 16.84 -0.65
C GLN A 162 23.53 16.36 -1.34
N ASP A 163 22.41 16.98 -1.00
CA ASP A 163 21.07 16.64 -1.52
C ASP A 163 20.42 17.78 -2.31
N ARG A 164 21.11 18.91 -2.45
CA ARG A 164 20.65 20.12 -3.14
C ARG A 164 21.71 20.64 -4.09
N CYS A 165 21.25 21.24 -5.18
CA CYS A 165 22.10 21.97 -6.11
C CYS A 165 22.56 23.30 -5.49
N SER A 166 23.85 23.61 -5.52
CA SER A 166 24.40 24.89 -5.03
C SER A 166 24.01 26.08 -5.91
N ALA A 167 23.73 25.86 -7.20
CA ALA A 167 23.39 26.93 -8.15
C ALA A 167 21.91 27.35 -8.09
N CYS A 168 20.98 26.38 -8.02
CA CYS A 168 19.54 26.66 -8.07
C CYS A 168 18.76 26.25 -6.81
N GLY A 169 19.41 25.66 -5.81
CA GLY A 169 18.77 25.23 -4.55
C GLY A 169 17.85 24.01 -4.66
N THR A 170 17.58 23.52 -5.87
CA THR A 170 16.67 22.38 -6.09
C THR A 170 17.23 21.11 -5.47
N THR A 171 16.35 20.35 -4.82
CA THR A 171 16.64 19.01 -4.31
C THR A 171 16.99 18.05 -5.46
N LEU A 172 18.10 17.32 -5.32
CA LEU A 172 18.57 16.37 -6.32
C LEU A 172 17.64 15.16 -6.40
N THR A 173 17.25 14.78 -7.61
CA THR A 173 16.40 13.61 -7.86
C THR A 173 17.21 12.48 -8.49
N PRO A 174 16.95 11.20 -8.18
CA PRO A 174 17.71 10.08 -8.74
C PRO A 174 17.60 10.00 -10.27
N ALA A 175 16.40 10.22 -10.81
CA ALA A 175 16.11 10.16 -12.24
C ALA A 175 14.91 11.06 -12.58
N SER A 176 14.97 11.73 -13.73
CA SER A 176 13.87 12.49 -14.32
C SER A 176 14.04 12.53 -15.84
N GLN A 177 13.00 12.90 -16.58
CA GLN A 177 13.00 12.90 -18.07
C GLN A 177 14.20 13.65 -18.68
N ASN A 178 14.54 14.82 -18.15
CA ASN A 178 15.61 15.66 -18.68
C ASN A 178 16.91 15.51 -17.87
N HIS A 179 17.04 14.44 -17.07
CA HIS A 179 18.22 14.26 -16.22
C HIS A 179 19.40 13.82 -17.08
N ARG A 180 20.47 14.62 -17.06
CA ARG A 180 21.76 14.26 -17.66
C ARG A 180 22.70 13.73 -16.60
N TYR A 181 23.66 12.91 -17.02
CA TYR A 181 24.58 12.28 -16.10
C TYR A 181 25.38 13.31 -15.29
N LEU A 182 25.36 13.15 -13.96
CA LEU A 182 26.03 14.01 -12.97
C LEU A 182 25.72 15.52 -13.11
N ARG A 183 24.54 15.88 -13.63
CA ARG A 183 24.09 17.27 -13.76
C ARG A 183 22.75 17.51 -13.10
N CYS A 184 22.56 18.70 -12.56
CA CYS A 184 21.28 19.12 -12.01
C CYS A 184 20.20 19.11 -13.11
N PRO A 185 19.05 18.44 -12.92
CA PRO A 185 18.01 18.34 -13.93
C PRO A 185 17.29 19.67 -14.23
N ILE A 186 17.42 20.67 -13.34
CA ILE A 186 16.79 22.00 -13.52
C ILE A 186 17.74 23.01 -14.18
N CYS A 187 18.92 23.27 -13.59
CA CYS A 187 19.85 24.29 -14.09
C CYS A 187 21.06 23.75 -14.87
N GLY A 188 21.26 22.43 -14.95
CA GLY A 188 22.40 21.82 -15.65
C GLY A 188 23.75 21.93 -14.95
N ALA A 189 23.81 22.51 -13.75
CA ALA A 189 25.03 22.62 -12.94
C ALA A 189 25.63 21.24 -12.65
N ASP A 190 26.96 21.17 -12.65
CA ASP A 190 27.70 19.93 -12.46
C ASP A 190 27.71 19.51 -10.99
N LEU A 191 27.25 18.29 -10.69
CA LEU A 191 27.18 17.77 -9.32
C LEU A 191 28.57 17.57 -8.69
N ARG A 192 29.63 17.53 -9.51
CA ARG A 192 31.03 17.48 -9.05
C ARG A 192 31.51 18.80 -8.46
N SER A 193 30.78 19.90 -8.70
CA SER A 193 31.14 21.25 -8.23
C SER A 193 30.38 21.70 -6.98
N LEU A 194 29.57 20.83 -6.37
CA LEU A 194 28.80 21.20 -5.19
C LEU A 194 29.71 21.48 -4.00
N SER A 195 29.32 22.48 -3.19
CA SER A 195 29.97 22.79 -1.92
C SER A 195 29.75 21.67 -0.91
N VAL A 196 30.76 21.38 -0.10
CA VAL A 196 30.71 20.36 0.95
C VAL A 196 30.82 20.97 2.34
N SER A 197 30.26 20.29 3.32
CA SER A 197 30.49 20.54 4.74
C SER A 197 31.11 19.31 5.37
N MET A 198 32.14 19.49 6.20
CA MET A 198 32.85 18.40 6.85
C MET A 198 32.05 17.86 8.04
N ALA A 199 32.03 16.54 8.21
CA ALA A 199 31.44 15.89 9.38
C ALA A 199 32.49 15.79 10.50
N SER A 200 32.03 15.91 11.75
CA SER A 200 32.90 15.67 12.91
C SER A 200 33.31 14.20 13.00
N GLN A 201 34.41 13.95 13.70
CA GLN A 201 34.94 12.60 13.88
C GLN A 201 33.93 11.64 14.53
N ASP A 202 33.14 12.11 15.49
CA ASP A 202 32.10 11.30 16.15
C ASP A 202 31.03 10.82 15.16
N ILE A 203 30.58 11.70 14.26
CA ILE A 203 29.60 11.35 13.22
C ILE A 203 30.22 10.35 12.25
N LEU A 204 31.47 10.55 11.85
CA LEU A 204 32.17 9.64 10.95
C LEU A 204 32.32 8.24 11.54
N ASN A 205 32.65 8.13 12.83
CA ASN A 205 32.77 6.84 13.51
C ASN A 205 31.42 6.09 13.52
N VAL A 206 30.32 6.77 13.87
CA VAL A 206 28.97 6.17 13.86
C VAL A 206 28.56 5.75 12.45
N GLN A 207 28.83 6.60 11.45
CA GLN A 207 28.47 6.32 10.06
C GLN A 207 29.33 5.20 9.45
N ARG A 208 30.58 5.03 9.88
CA ARG A 208 31.45 3.94 9.42
C ARG A 208 30.87 2.58 9.80
N CYS A 209 30.58 2.37 11.09
CA CYS A 209 29.97 1.13 11.57
C CYS A 209 28.64 0.83 10.84
N ARG A 210 27.80 1.87 10.67
CA ARG A 210 26.51 1.73 9.99
C ARG A 210 26.65 1.39 8.50
N GLN A 211 27.59 2.02 7.79
CA GLN A 211 27.80 1.74 6.36
C GLN A 211 28.40 0.35 6.14
N GLU A 212 29.30 -0.11 7.02
CA GLU A 212 29.81 -1.49 6.98
C GLU A 212 28.68 -2.52 7.14
N GLU A 213 27.74 -2.27 8.05
CA GLU A 213 26.54 -3.11 8.22
C GLU A 213 25.66 -3.14 6.97
N PHE A 214 25.44 -1.99 6.33
CA PHE A 214 24.66 -1.94 5.10
C PHE A 214 25.37 -2.59 3.92
N HIS A 215 26.70 -2.46 3.81
CA HIS A 215 27.47 -3.17 2.79
C HIS A 215 27.35 -4.69 2.98
N PHE A 216 27.47 -5.17 4.22
CA PHE A 216 27.25 -6.59 4.54
C PHE A 216 25.85 -7.06 4.11
N LEU A 217 24.82 -6.25 4.33
CA LEU A 217 23.45 -6.61 3.94
C LEU A 217 23.17 -6.50 2.43
N LEU A 218 23.88 -5.62 1.72
CA LEU A 218 23.76 -5.47 0.26
C LEU A 218 24.49 -6.57 -0.51
N ASP A 219 25.44 -7.27 0.12
CA ASP A 219 26.14 -8.40 -0.50
C ASP A 219 25.15 -9.56 -0.81
N PRO A 220 24.96 -9.95 -2.08
CA PRO A 220 24.10 -11.07 -2.45
C PRO A 220 24.55 -12.42 -1.88
N ALA A 221 25.86 -12.61 -1.62
CA ALA A 221 26.39 -13.85 -1.06
C ALA A 221 26.08 -13.99 0.45
N THR A 222 25.72 -12.89 1.11
CA THR A 222 25.36 -12.90 2.53
C THR A 222 23.98 -13.51 2.74
N ALA A 223 23.88 -14.48 3.66
CA ALA A 223 22.61 -15.04 4.12
C ALA A 223 22.43 -14.76 5.62
N LEU A 224 21.27 -14.20 6.01
CA LEU A 224 20.95 -14.02 7.44
C LEU A 224 20.38 -15.27 8.09
N THR A 225 19.88 -16.21 7.30
CA THR A 225 19.28 -17.47 7.76
C THR A 225 19.69 -18.59 6.80
N LYS A 226 19.94 -19.80 7.31
CA LYS A 226 20.09 -20.98 6.44
C LYS A 226 18.77 -21.16 5.68
N ALA A 227 18.84 -21.26 4.35
CA ALA A 227 17.67 -21.45 3.52
C ALA A 227 17.02 -22.80 3.86
N ILE A 228 15.93 -22.77 4.61
CA ILE A 228 15.00 -23.90 4.67
C ILE A 228 14.06 -23.66 3.51
N ALA A 229 14.13 -24.51 2.48
CA ALA A 229 13.55 -24.32 1.15
C ALA A 229 12.04 -23.97 1.10
N ASP A 230 11.31 -24.09 2.22
CA ASP A 230 9.86 -23.86 2.32
C ASP A 230 9.43 -22.84 3.39
N ARG A 231 10.35 -22.10 4.04
CA ARG A 231 9.98 -21.08 5.05
C ARG A 231 10.29 -19.66 4.58
N ASP A 232 9.31 -18.77 4.72
CA ASP A 232 9.49 -17.32 4.56
C ASP A 232 10.67 -16.85 5.44
N PRO A 233 11.69 -16.18 4.86
CA PRO A 233 12.85 -15.65 5.59
C PRO A 233 12.47 -14.84 6.84
N SER A 234 11.31 -14.17 6.79
CA SER A 234 10.80 -13.38 7.90
C SER A 234 10.60 -14.21 9.18
N GLN A 235 10.10 -15.44 9.05
CA GLN A 235 9.83 -16.35 10.17
C GLN A 235 11.11 -16.90 10.78
N ALA A 236 12.06 -17.29 9.93
CA ALA A 236 13.36 -17.78 10.36
C ALA A 236 14.15 -16.67 11.11
N LEU A 237 14.11 -15.44 10.59
CA LEU A 237 14.65 -14.28 11.29
C LEU A 237 13.93 -14.04 12.62
N GLY A 238 12.60 -14.09 12.65
CA GLY A 238 11.84 -13.90 13.88
C GLY A 238 12.26 -14.86 15.00
N LEU A 239 12.51 -16.12 14.65
CA LEU A 239 13.07 -17.11 15.58
C LEU A 239 14.46 -16.73 16.09
N LYS A 240 15.36 -16.25 15.21
CA LYS A 240 16.68 -15.75 15.62
C LYS A 240 16.58 -14.61 16.62
N PHE A 241 15.75 -13.59 16.35
CA PHE A 241 15.54 -12.47 17.27
C PHE A 241 14.96 -12.92 18.61
N ARG A 242 13.98 -13.84 18.59
CA ARG A 242 13.40 -14.40 19.81
C ARG A 242 14.43 -15.19 20.62
N TYR A 243 15.28 -15.96 19.94
CA TYR A 243 16.37 -16.72 20.55
C TYR A 243 17.41 -15.80 21.17
N LEU A 244 17.81 -14.76 20.45
CA LEU A 244 18.72 -13.71 20.90
C LEU A 244 18.27 -13.11 22.24
N ARG A 245 17.00 -12.70 22.34
CA ARG A 245 16.44 -12.21 23.60
C ARG A 245 16.43 -13.27 24.70
N SER A 246 16.10 -14.52 24.35
CA SER A 246 16.09 -15.62 25.32
C SER A 246 17.48 -15.89 25.89
N ARG A 247 18.54 -15.81 25.08
CA ARG A 247 19.94 -15.98 25.54
C ARG A 247 20.37 -14.93 26.54
N VAL A 248 19.96 -13.68 26.34
CA VAL A 248 20.26 -12.57 27.26
C VAL A 248 19.31 -12.53 28.47
N GLY A 249 18.27 -13.39 28.49
CA GLY A 249 17.32 -13.47 29.60
C GLY A 249 16.41 -12.24 29.75
N LEU A 250 16.31 -11.38 28.74
CA LEU A 250 15.51 -10.16 28.81
C LEU A 250 14.03 -10.43 28.53
N SER A 251 13.17 -9.72 29.26
CA SER A 251 11.74 -9.72 28.96
C SER A 251 11.46 -8.98 27.64
N ALA A 252 10.38 -9.39 26.97
CA ALA A 252 9.83 -8.70 25.81
C ALA A 252 9.67 -7.17 26.05
N LYS A 253 9.19 -6.78 27.23
CA LYS A 253 9.01 -5.38 27.61
C LYS A 253 10.34 -4.64 27.75
N ALA A 254 11.34 -5.28 28.35
CA ALA A 254 12.66 -4.67 28.54
C ALA A 254 13.36 -4.39 27.20
N VAL A 255 13.32 -5.33 26.25
CA VAL A 255 13.88 -5.13 24.92
C VAL A 255 13.12 -4.04 24.16
N ALA A 256 11.78 -4.07 24.20
CA ALA A 256 10.96 -3.03 23.56
C ALA A 256 11.30 -1.63 24.09
N GLN A 257 11.47 -1.47 25.41
CA GLN A 257 11.90 -0.20 26.02
C GLN A 257 13.30 0.23 25.55
N LYS A 258 14.29 -0.67 25.59
CA LYS A 258 15.66 -0.36 25.14
C LYS A 258 15.73 0.01 23.66
N ALA A 259 14.98 -0.66 22.81
CA ALA A 259 14.88 -0.36 21.38
C ALA A 259 13.98 0.83 21.06
N ASN A 260 13.31 1.40 22.08
CA ASN A 260 12.27 2.42 21.94
C ASN A 260 11.14 1.99 20.95
N LEU A 261 10.82 0.70 20.95
CA LEU A 261 9.76 0.08 20.17
C LEU A 261 8.53 -0.20 21.05
N THR A 262 7.36 -0.32 20.45
CA THR A 262 6.19 -0.85 21.16
C THR A 262 6.37 -2.35 21.41
N ILE A 263 5.78 -2.87 22.50
CA ILE A 263 5.77 -4.31 22.77
C ILE A 263 5.14 -5.11 21.60
N SER A 264 4.14 -4.52 20.94
CA SER A 264 3.51 -5.14 19.76
C SER A 264 4.50 -5.26 18.61
N ALA A 265 5.19 -4.16 18.24
CA ALA A 265 6.18 -4.16 17.18
C ALA A 265 7.32 -5.16 17.44
N MET A 266 7.80 -5.21 18.68
CA MET A 266 8.83 -6.18 19.10
C MET A 266 8.32 -7.63 18.95
N ARG A 267 7.08 -7.92 19.36
CA ARG A 267 6.47 -9.25 19.16
C ARG A 267 6.27 -9.59 17.69
N CYS A 268 5.97 -8.61 16.83
CA CYS A 268 5.86 -8.81 15.39
C CYS A 268 7.21 -9.25 14.79
N ILE A 269 8.32 -8.58 15.17
CA ILE A 269 9.68 -8.98 14.77
C ILE A 269 9.93 -10.44 15.14
N GLU A 270 9.73 -10.81 16.41
CA GLU A 270 9.99 -12.17 16.93
C GLU A 270 9.07 -13.26 16.37
N ARG A 271 7.94 -12.88 15.79
CA ARG A 271 7.00 -13.80 15.13
C ARG A 271 7.26 -13.93 13.62
N GLY A 272 8.16 -13.11 13.07
CA GLY A 272 8.33 -13.02 11.62
C GLY A 272 7.14 -12.35 10.91
N VAL A 273 6.43 -11.47 11.60
CA VAL A 273 5.44 -10.62 10.94
C VAL A 273 6.18 -9.48 10.25
N LEU A 274 5.73 -9.12 9.04
CA LEU A 274 6.33 -8.04 8.27
C LEU A 274 6.32 -6.72 9.05
N VAL A 275 7.50 -6.14 9.24
CA VAL A 275 7.69 -4.84 9.89
C VAL A 275 8.72 -3.99 9.12
N PRO A 276 8.71 -2.66 9.29
CA PRO A 276 9.74 -1.80 8.73
C PRO A 276 11.16 -2.19 9.18
N LEU A 277 12.14 -2.13 8.26
CA LEU A 277 13.51 -2.57 8.56
C LEU A 277 14.13 -1.85 9.76
N GLN A 278 13.83 -0.55 9.89
CA GLN A 278 14.26 0.27 11.03
C GLN A 278 13.97 -0.36 12.39
N PHE A 279 12.96 -1.24 12.50
CA PHE A 279 12.67 -1.92 13.75
C PHE A 279 13.70 -3.01 14.07
N TYR A 280 14.18 -3.74 13.06
CA TYR A 280 15.25 -4.72 13.24
C TYR A 280 16.57 -4.04 13.60
N LEU A 281 16.90 -2.92 12.94
CA LEU A 281 18.09 -2.12 13.26
C LEU A 281 18.08 -1.68 14.72
N ARG A 282 16.97 -1.08 15.17
CA ARG A 282 16.82 -0.61 16.56
C ARG A 282 16.85 -1.76 17.57
N TYR A 283 16.33 -2.94 17.20
CA TYR A 283 16.43 -4.13 18.03
C TYR A 283 17.89 -4.54 18.22
N LEU A 284 18.65 -4.65 17.13
CA LEU A 284 20.06 -5.02 17.17
C LEU A 284 20.92 -3.98 17.89
N GLU A 285 20.70 -2.69 17.63
CA GLU A 285 21.35 -1.58 18.35
C GLU A 285 21.09 -1.68 19.86
N ALA A 286 19.85 -1.95 20.27
CA ALA A 286 19.48 -2.12 21.68
C ALA A 286 20.11 -3.35 22.35
N MET A 287 20.38 -4.39 21.55
CA MET A 287 21.04 -5.61 22.01
C MET A 287 22.56 -5.56 21.85
N ARG A 288 23.10 -4.51 21.20
CA ARG A 288 24.51 -4.34 20.84
C ARG A 288 25.07 -5.53 20.06
N ILE A 289 24.30 -6.01 19.08
CA ILE A 289 24.68 -7.14 18.23
C ILE A 289 24.69 -6.67 16.78
N SER A 290 25.76 -6.99 16.06
CA SER A 290 25.92 -6.67 14.64
C SER A 290 25.12 -7.62 13.74
N TRP A 291 24.87 -7.19 12.50
CA TRP A 291 24.25 -8.07 11.49
C TRP A 291 25.07 -9.32 11.19
N LYS A 292 26.40 -9.21 11.24
CA LYS A 292 27.30 -10.35 11.08
C LYS A 292 27.02 -11.38 12.17
N GLU A 293 27.09 -10.99 13.43
CA GLU A 293 26.83 -11.90 14.56
C GLU A 293 25.43 -12.53 14.50
N LEU A 294 24.40 -11.78 14.07
CA LEU A 294 23.07 -12.34 13.86
C LEU A 294 23.05 -13.39 12.73
N ALA A 295 23.77 -13.15 11.64
CA ALA A 295 23.88 -14.10 10.53
C ALA A 295 24.51 -15.42 10.99
N TRP A 296 25.58 -15.34 11.78
CA TRP A 296 26.28 -16.49 12.39
C TRP A 296 25.46 -17.18 13.50
N LEU A 297 24.47 -16.51 14.10
CA LEU A 297 23.65 -17.09 15.17
C LEU A 297 22.81 -18.26 14.65
N GLU A 298 23.11 -19.48 15.10
CA GLU A 298 22.26 -20.65 14.86
C GLU A 298 21.23 -20.80 15.98
N VAL A 299 19.99 -21.15 15.60
CA VAL A 299 18.91 -21.39 16.55
C VAL A 299 18.83 -22.90 16.81
N PRO A 300 19.05 -23.37 18.05
CA PRO A 300 18.98 -24.81 18.36
C PRO A 300 17.58 -25.37 18.14
N ASP A 301 17.49 -26.61 17.64
CA ASP A 301 16.20 -27.30 17.43
C ASP A 301 15.41 -27.46 18.73
N GLU A 302 16.09 -27.70 19.85
CA GLU A 302 15.49 -27.77 21.19
C GLU A 302 14.72 -26.48 21.53
N PHE A 303 15.25 -25.32 21.14
CA PHE A 303 14.60 -24.04 21.36
C PHE A 303 13.35 -23.88 20.48
N VAL A 304 13.43 -24.33 19.22
CA VAL A 304 12.29 -24.32 18.29
C VAL A 304 11.17 -25.22 18.82
N GLN A 305 11.51 -26.43 19.28
CA GLN A 305 10.57 -27.37 19.89
C GLN A 305 9.94 -26.79 21.16
N ALA A 306 10.75 -26.20 22.06
CA ALA A 306 10.26 -25.57 23.30
C ALA A 306 9.32 -24.37 23.04
N ILE A 307 9.42 -23.69 21.89
CA ILE A 307 8.48 -22.64 21.49
C ILE A 307 7.17 -23.24 20.95
N GLN A 308 7.26 -24.32 20.19
CA GLN A 308 6.11 -25.00 19.60
C GLN A 308 5.27 -25.71 20.66
N THR A 309 5.89 -26.23 21.72
CA THR A 309 5.19 -26.82 22.86
C THR A 309 4.70 -25.71 23.81
N PRO A 310 3.39 -25.51 23.98
CA PRO A 310 2.85 -24.57 24.96
C PRO A 310 3.43 -24.85 26.36
N ARG A 311 3.95 -23.81 27.04
CA ARG A 311 4.43 -23.96 28.43
C ARG A 311 3.39 -24.66 29.30
N HIS A 312 3.87 -25.58 30.12
CA HIS A 312 3.07 -26.40 31.02
C HIS A 312 1.95 -27.17 30.29
N ILE A 313 2.20 -27.68 29.08
CA ILE A 313 1.19 -28.38 28.27
C ILE A 313 0.50 -29.51 29.06
N HIS A 314 1.25 -30.27 29.85
CA HIS A 314 0.73 -31.35 30.70
C HIS A 314 -0.23 -30.84 31.80
N LEU A 315 -0.18 -29.56 32.18
CA LEU A 315 -1.07 -28.95 33.17
C LEU A 315 -2.35 -28.36 32.53
N ARG A 316 -2.47 -28.34 31.20
CA ARG A 316 -3.58 -27.70 30.47
C ARG A 316 -4.84 -28.56 30.37
N LEU A 317 -5.11 -29.37 31.40
CA LEU A 317 -6.34 -30.15 31.54
C LEU A 317 -7.37 -29.38 32.35
N CYS A 318 -8.51 -29.08 31.73
CA CYS A 318 -9.61 -28.39 32.37
C CYS A 318 -10.15 -29.23 33.52
N PRO A 319 -10.34 -28.69 34.74
CA PRO A 319 -10.87 -29.45 35.87
C PRO A 319 -12.38 -29.69 35.79
N ASN A 320 -13.05 -29.32 34.70
CA ASN A 320 -14.48 -29.58 34.51
C ASN A 320 -14.67 -30.93 33.80
N PRO A 321 -15.25 -31.96 34.45
CA PRO A 321 -15.42 -33.29 33.85
C PRO A 321 -16.26 -33.32 32.57
N LYS A 322 -17.19 -32.35 32.42
CA LYS A 322 -18.05 -32.25 31.23
C LYS A 322 -17.40 -31.48 30.07
N CYS A 323 -16.18 -30.99 30.23
CA CYS A 323 -15.49 -30.20 29.21
C CYS A 323 -14.63 -31.12 28.33
N PRO A 324 -14.62 -30.95 27.00
CA PRO A 324 -13.78 -31.76 26.12
C PRO A 324 -12.27 -31.62 26.41
N ASN A 325 -11.84 -30.51 27.03
CA ASN A 325 -10.45 -30.31 27.47
C ASN A 325 -10.12 -30.97 28.82
N HIS A 326 -10.98 -31.83 29.37
CA HIS A 326 -10.73 -32.51 30.65
C HIS A 326 -9.73 -33.67 30.52
N HIS A 327 -9.69 -34.30 29.35
CA HIS A 327 -8.86 -35.47 29.07
C HIS A 327 -7.68 -35.14 28.15
N LEU A 328 -6.70 -36.03 28.11
CA LEU A 328 -5.55 -35.94 27.20
C LEU A 328 -5.98 -36.28 25.75
N PRO A 329 -5.35 -35.68 24.72
CA PRO A 329 -4.29 -34.68 24.82
C PRO A 329 -4.81 -33.28 25.19
N PRO A 330 -4.00 -32.43 25.86
CA PRO A 330 -4.43 -31.09 26.25
C PRO A 330 -4.69 -30.22 25.02
N GLY A 331 -5.91 -29.73 24.85
CA GLY A 331 -6.26 -28.81 23.76
C GLY A 331 -5.63 -27.42 23.92
N THR A 332 -5.39 -26.74 22.79
CA THR A 332 -4.94 -25.33 22.75
C THR A 332 -5.95 -24.34 23.35
N SER A 333 -7.20 -24.80 23.53
CA SER A 333 -8.31 -24.10 24.18
C SER A 333 -8.10 -23.80 25.68
N VAL A 334 -7.09 -24.39 26.32
CA VAL A 334 -6.71 -24.03 27.70
C VAL A 334 -5.47 -23.14 27.67
N GLN A 335 -5.68 -21.84 27.89
CA GLN A 335 -4.65 -20.80 27.82
C GLN A 335 -3.98 -20.59 29.18
N LEU A 336 -2.65 -20.43 29.18
CA LEU A 336 -1.89 -20.03 30.37
C LEU A 336 -2.11 -18.52 30.62
N LEU A 337 -2.74 -18.19 31.75
CA LEU A 337 -2.94 -16.81 32.19
C LEU A 337 -1.70 -16.24 32.88
N ARG A 338 -1.07 -17.03 33.76
CA ARG A 338 0.08 -16.59 34.55
C ARG A 338 0.90 -17.78 35.02
N ASP A 339 2.21 -17.69 34.85
CA ASP A 339 3.18 -18.61 35.45
C ASP A 339 3.76 -17.97 36.71
N ILE A 340 3.89 -18.72 37.81
CA ILE A 340 4.38 -18.22 39.12
C ILE A 340 5.40 -19.24 39.65
N PRO A 341 6.67 -19.17 39.18
CA PRO A 341 7.70 -20.14 39.53
C PRO A 341 8.02 -20.15 41.03
N GLU A 342 7.96 -19.00 41.70
CA GLU A 342 8.31 -18.85 43.12
C GLU A 342 7.40 -19.69 44.03
N ARG A 343 6.20 -20.01 43.55
CA ARG A 343 5.22 -20.85 44.26
C ARG A 343 5.05 -22.23 43.61
N ARG A 344 5.77 -22.51 42.51
CA ARG A 344 5.58 -23.71 41.66
C ARG A 344 4.13 -23.89 41.21
N ILE A 345 3.48 -22.80 40.76
CA ILE A 345 2.08 -22.84 40.30
C ILE A 345 1.88 -22.13 38.96
N ALA A 346 0.89 -22.58 38.21
CA ALA A 346 0.45 -21.97 36.95
C ALA A 346 -1.06 -21.78 36.93
N ARG A 347 -1.51 -20.62 36.43
CA ARG A 347 -2.94 -20.26 36.28
C ARG A 347 -3.37 -20.37 34.84
N PHE A 348 -4.54 -20.96 34.63
CA PHE A 348 -5.09 -21.26 33.31
C PHE A 348 -6.52 -20.74 33.15
N HIS A 349 -6.94 -20.59 31.90
CA HIS A 349 -8.30 -20.28 31.47
C HIS A 349 -8.68 -21.20 30.32
N CYS A 350 -9.78 -21.92 30.48
CA CYS A 350 -10.36 -22.73 29.41
C CYS A 350 -11.32 -21.87 28.60
N THR A 351 -11.05 -21.64 27.32
CA THR A 351 -11.92 -20.85 26.43
C THR A 351 -13.19 -21.60 26.05
N THR A 352 -13.22 -22.94 26.14
CA THR A 352 -14.40 -23.75 25.80
C THR A 352 -15.50 -23.70 26.86
N CYS A 353 -15.15 -23.64 28.16
CA CYS A 353 -16.12 -23.64 29.26
C CYS A 353 -15.94 -22.44 30.21
N ASP A 354 -15.14 -21.47 29.78
CA ASP A 354 -14.78 -20.21 30.48
C ASP A 354 -14.17 -20.38 31.89
N ARG A 355 -13.79 -21.59 32.29
CA ARG A 355 -13.31 -21.88 33.64
C ARG A 355 -11.87 -21.42 33.85
N ARG A 356 -11.63 -20.65 34.92
CA ARG A 356 -10.28 -20.29 35.40
C ARG A 356 -9.86 -21.20 36.54
N PHE A 357 -8.63 -21.68 36.51
CA PHE A 357 -8.11 -22.59 37.52
C PHE A 357 -6.60 -22.46 37.72
N THR A 358 -6.08 -22.99 38.82
CA THR A 358 -4.66 -22.97 39.15
C THR A 358 -4.20 -24.40 39.38
N ARG A 359 -3.04 -24.79 38.83
CA ARG A 359 -2.39 -26.06 39.13
C ARG A 359 -1.00 -25.83 39.72
N SER A 360 -0.55 -26.72 40.59
CA SER A 360 0.86 -26.86 40.91
C SER A 360 1.62 -27.45 39.72
N TYR A 361 2.93 -27.25 39.68
CA TYR A 361 3.80 -27.85 38.67
C TYR A 361 3.75 -29.39 38.68
N ASP A 362 3.39 -29.99 39.81
CA ASP A 362 3.25 -31.44 39.97
C ASP A 362 1.87 -31.95 39.50
N GLY A 363 1.03 -31.07 38.92
CA GLY A 363 -0.28 -31.45 38.35
C GLY A 363 -1.47 -31.21 39.27
N GLY A 364 -1.27 -30.97 40.56
CA GLY A 364 -2.36 -30.83 41.54
C GLY A 364 -3.22 -29.59 41.31
N LEU A 365 -4.55 -29.74 41.34
CA LEU A 365 -5.46 -28.60 41.25
C LEU A 365 -5.46 -27.82 42.57
N LEU A 366 -5.05 -26.56 42.54
CA LEU A 366 -5.08 -25.68 43.70
C LEU A 366 -6.42 -24.99 43.79
N THR A 367 -7.29 -25.55 44.63
CA THR A 367 -8.50 -24.87 45.09
C THR A 367 -8.08 -23.80 46.09
N GLN A 368 -8.21 -22.52 45.72
CA GLN A 368 -8.35 -21.52 46.78
C GLN A 368 -9.57 -21.93 47.62
N PRO A 369 -9.48 -21.99 48.96
CA PRO A 369 -10.66 -22.18 49.78
C PRO A 369 -11.58 -20.99 49.50
N ARG A 370 -12.64 -21.23 48.73
CA ARG A 370 -13.75 -20.30 48.60
C ARG A 370 -14.75 -20.68 49.67
N LYS A 371 -15.09 -19.67 50.47
CA LYS A 371 -16.18 -19.58 51.45
C LYS A 371 -15.75 -19.94 52.89
N PRO A 372 -16.05 -19.06 53.87
CA PRO A 372 -16.29 -19.51 55.24
C PRO A 372 -17.37 -20.59 55.19
N ALA A 373 -17.28 -21.60 56.05
CA ALA A 373 -18.30 -22.61 56.22
C ALA A 373 -19.58 -22.00 56.84
N LEU A 374 -20.32 -21.20 56.08
CA LEU A 374 -21.69 -20.82 56.44
C LEU A 374 -22.59 -21.93 55.91
N ARG A 375 -23.24 -22.67 56.82
CA ARG A 375 -24.22 -23.69 56.48
C ARG A 375 -25.46 -22.99 55.90
N THR A 376 -25.82 -23.32 54.67
CA THR A 376 -27.06 -22.89 54.03
C THR A 376 -28.27 -23.28 54.88
N GLY A 377 -29.15 -22.32 55.19
CA GLY A 377 -30.42 -22.58 55.88
C GLY A 377 -30.42 -22.44 57.40
N GLU A 378 -29.38 -21.86 58.01
CA GLU A 378 -29.35 -21.58 59.45
C GLU A 378 -29.85 -20.14 59.75
N PRO A 379 -31.09 -19.96 60.27
CA PRO A 379 -31.72 -18.64 60.44
C PRO A 379 -31.12 -17.78 61.58
N HIS A 380 -30.25 -18.35 62.42
CA HIS A 380 -29.70 -17.68 63.61
C HIS A 380 -28.67 -16.58 63.31
N ILE A 381 -28.34 -16.35 62.03
CA ILE A 381 -27.39 -15.30 61.57
C ILE A 381 -28.12 -14.05 61.04
N LEU A 382 -29.46 -14.10 60.91
CA LEU A 382 -30.26 -13.03 60.31
C LEU A 382 -30.62 -11.94 61.33
N MET A 383 -29.65 -11.10 61.69
CA MET A 383 -29.78 -9.97 62.65
C MET A 383 -30.47 -8.71 62.08
N LYS A 384 -31.06 -8.78 60.88
CA LYS A 384 -31.66 -7.63 60.20
C LYS A 384 -33.19 -7.70 60.26
N PRO A 385 -33.90 -6.57 60.23
CA PRO A 385 -35.36 -6.56 60.26
C PRO A 385 -35.96 -7.45 59.16
N GLN A 386 -37.02 -8.22 59.49
CA GLN A 386 -37.65 -9.14 58.53
C GLN A 386 -38.13 -8.44 57.26
N GLU A 387 -38.57 -7.18 57.36
CA GLU A 387 -38.97 -6.36 56.22
C GLU A 387 -37.81 -6.10 55.25
N GLU A 388 -36.62 -5.82 55.77
CA GLU A 388 -35.41 -5.62 54.94
C GLU A 388 -34.96 -6.93 54.28
N ILE A 389 -35.10 -8.06 54.99
CA ILE A 389 -34.79 -9.40 54.47
C ILE A 389 -35.76 -9.80 53.34
N ALA A 390 -37.04 -9.51 53.51
CA ALA A 390 -38.06 -9.72 52.48
C ALA A 390 -37.80 -8.83 51.25
N SER A 391 -37.42 -7.56 51.47
CA SER A 391 -37.05 -6.63 50.41
C SER A 391 -35.81 -7.09 49.64
N LEU A 392 -34.76 -7.54 50.34
CA LEU A 392 -33.56 -8.13 49.74
C LEU A 392 -33.89 -9.34 48.87
N SER A 393 -34.73 -10.25 49.36
CA SER A 393 -35.11 -11.46 48.61
C SER A 393 -35.88 -11.09 47.34
N LYS A 394 -36.82 -10.15 47.44
CA LYS A 394 -37.61 -9.65 46.31
C LYS A 394 -36.74 -8.97 45.24
N MET A 395 -35.81 -8.10 45.65
CA MET A 395 -34.91 -7.41 44.72
C MET A 395 -33.87 -8.36 44.10
N GLY A 396 -33.36 -9.32 44.87
CA GLY A 396 -32.46 -10.35 44.38
C GLY A 396 -33.11 -11.25 43.32
N ILE A 397 -34.33 -11.71 43.56
CA ILE A 397 -35.09 -12.56 42.61
C ILE A 397 -35.47 -11.79 41.34
N ARG A 398 -35.62 -10.45 41.42
CA ARG A 398 -35.76 -9.56 40.25
C ARG A 398 -34.44 -9.30 39.49
N GLY A 399 -33.34 -9.87 39.94
CA GLY A 399 -32.04 -9.76 39.30
C GLY A 399 -31.36 -8.39 39.49
N GLU A 400 -31.71 -7.62 40.52
CA GLU A 400 -31.03 -6.34 40.80
C GLU A 400 -29.57 -6.57 41.25
N CYS A 401 -28.67 -5.65 40.90
CA CYS A 401 -27.26 -5.78 41.26
C CYS A 401 -27.02 -5.55 42.76
N ASN A 402 -26.03 -6.23 43.32
CA ASN A 402 -25.71 -6.20 44.75
C ASN A 402 -25.50 -4.78 45.26
N GLN A 403 -24.90 -3.92 44.44
CA GLN A 403 -24.62 -2.53 44.78
C GLN A 403 -25.91 -1.70 44.91
N LYS A 404 -26.92 -1.95 44.07
CA LYS A 404 -28.20 -1.26 44.13
C LYS A 404 -29.03 -1.71 45.34
N ILE A 405 -29.03 -3.02 45.61
CA ILE A 405 -29.67 -3.62 46.79
C ILE A 405 -29.00 -3.11 48.08
N ALA A 406 -27.67 -3.06 48.09
CA ALA A 406 -26.89 -2.52 49.20
C ALA A 406 -27.24 -1.05 49.48
N ARG A 407 -27.31 -0.20 48.45
CA ARG A 407 -27.70 1.21 48.61
C ARG A 407 -29.14 1.39 49.07
N SER A 408 -30.09 0.62 48.53
CA SER A 408 -31.51 0.78 48.89
C SER A 408 -31.82 0.34 50.32
N LEU A 409 -31.04 -0.62 50.85
CA LEU A 409 -31.22 -1.15 52.20
C LEU A 409 -30.25 -0.53 53.22
N GLY A 410 -29.27 0.28 52.80
CA GLY A 410 -28.21 0.79 53.67
C GLY A 410 -27.24 -0.30 54.15
N TRP A 411 -27.06 -1.37 53.37
CA TRP A 411 -26.22 -2.52 53.72
C TRP A 411 -24.86 -2.48 53.03
N GLY A 412 -23.89 -3.23 53.55
CA GLY A 412 -22.67 -3.54 52.81
C GLY A 412 -22.92 -4.61 51.74
N GLU A 413 -22.26 -4.52 50.57
CA GLU A 413 -22.41 -5.52 49.50
C GLU A 413 -22.03 -6.95 49.93
N LYS A 414 -21.07 -7.09 50.86
CA LYS A 414 -20.72 -8.37 51.47
C LYS A 414 -21.86 -8.93 52.31
N THR A 415 -22.58 -8.06 53.03
CA THR A 415 -23.74 -8.42 53.85
C THR A 415 -24.89 -8.93 53.00
N VAL A 416 -25.20 -8.25 51.88
CA VAL A 416 -26.21 -8.70 50.91
C VAL A 416 -25.93 -10.14 50.45
N ARG A 417 -24.66 -10.43 50.13
CA ARG A 417 -24.24 -11.75 49.65
C ARG A 417 -24.28 -12.82 50.74
N ILE A 418 -23.94 -12.48 51.98
CA ILE A 418 -24.05 -13.38 53.14
C ILE A 418 -25.52 -13.77 53.37
N TYR A 419 -26.44 -12.81 53.25
CA TYR A 419 -27.87 -13.07 53.43
C TYR A 419 -28.45 -13.96 52.32
N TRP A 420 -28.00 -13.85 51.08
CA TRP A 420 -28.42 -14.80 50.03
C TRP A 420 -27.99 -16.24 50.29
N ILE A 421 -26.82 -16.42 50.91
CA ILE A 421 -26.31 -17.74 51.28
C ILE A 421 -27.12 -18.28 52.47
N ALA A 422 -27.34 -17.46 53.51
CA ALA A 422 -28.13 -17.84 54.67
C ALA A 422 -29.58 -18.23 54.30
N LEU A 423 -30.19 -17.50 53.36
CA LEU A 423 -31.55 -17.74 52.85
C LEU A 423 -31.64 -18.84 51.77
N GLY A 424 -30.51 -19.38 51.30
CA GLY A 424 -30.50 -20.41 50.24
C GLY A 424 -30.97 -19.93 48.86
N ILE A 425 -30.97 -18.62 48.59
CA ILE A 425 -31.47 -18.03 47.33
C ILE A 425 -30.36 -17.63 46.35
N GLU A 426 -29.08 -17.80 46.69
CA GLU A 426 -27.90 -17.38 45.90
C GLU A 426 -27.97 -17.83 44.42
N GLU A 427 -28.31 -19.10 44.18
CA GLU A 427 -28.41 -19.68 42.82
C GLU A 427 -29.48 -18.96 41.98
N ARG A 428 -30.68 -18.79 42.54
CA ARG A 428 -31.83 -18.16 41.87
C ARG A 428 -31.57 -16.68 41.57
N VAL A 429 -30.93 -15.97 42.51
CA VAL A 429 -30.52 -14.58 42.33
C VAL A 429 -29.47 -14.46 41.23
N HIS A 430 -28.46 -15.34 41.19
CA HIS A 430 -27.44 -15.33 40.14
C HIS A 430 -28.03 -15.62 38.75
N GLN A 431 -28.97 -16.56 38.65
CA GLN A 431 -29.69 -16.85 37.41
C GLN A 431 -30.53 -15.64 36.96
N ALA A 432 -31.28 -15.02 37.87
CA ALA A 432 -32.07 -13.81 37.57
C ALA A 432 -31.19 -12.63 37.14
N GLN A 433 -30.07 -12.40 37.81
CA GLN A 433 -29.09 -11.37 37.43
C GLN A 433 -28.43 -11.68 36.07
N ALA A 434 -28.14 -12.95 35.76
CA ALA A 434 -27.58 -13.34 34.47
C ALA A 434 -28.59 -13.12 33.33
N LYS A 435 -29.86 -13.49 33.54
CA LYS A 435 -30.96 -13.23 32.60
C LYS A 435 -31.11 -11.73 32.35
N ARG A 436 -31.25 -10.92 33.40
CA ARG A 436 -31.36 -9.46 33.30
C ARG A 436 -30.18 -8.82 32.55
N ARG A 437 -28.95 -9.24 32.82
CA ARG A 437 -27.76 -8.75 32.08
C ARG A 437 -27.82 -9.09 30.59
N THR A 438 -28.40 -10.23 30.25
CA THR A 438 -28.57 -10.66 28.86
C THR A 438 -29.66 -9.84 28.18
N ASP A 439 -30.79 -9.63 28.85
CA ASP A 439 -31.91 -8.81 28.37
C ASP A 439 -31.48 -7.34 28.18
N GLU A 440 -30.82 -6.74 29.18
CA GLU A 440 -30.28 -5.37 29.09
C GLU A 440 -29.24 -5.24 27.97
N LYS A 441 -28.46 -6.29 27.70
CA LYS A 441 -27.50 -6.32 26.59
C LYS A 441 -28.23 -6.36 25.24
N LEU A 442 -29.27 -7.19 25.11
CA LEU A 442 -30.10 -7.28 23.91
C LEU A 442 -30.84 -5.97 23.63
N GLU A 443 -31.42 -5.33 24.65
CA GLU A 443 -32.07 -4.02 24.53
C GLU A 443 -31.09 -2.94 24.07
N ARG A 444 -29.89 -2.88 24.65
CA ARG A 444 -28.84 -1.94 24.21
C ARG A 444 -28.43 -2.16 22.77
N TYR A 445 -28.30 -3.42 22.33
CA TYR A 445 -28.01 -3.73 20.94
C TYR A 445 -29.14 -3.35 19.99
N ALA A 446 -30.39 -3.60 20.37
CA ALA A 446 -31.55 -3.21 19.58
C ALA A 446 -31.65 -1.68 19.44
N ALA A 447 -31.47 -0.94 20.53
CA ALA A 447 -31.44 0.52 20.53
C ALA A 447 -30.30 1.07 19.65
N LEU A 448 -29.09 0.50 19.78
CA LEU A 448 -27.95 0.89 18.95
C LEU A 448 -28.21 0.61 17.46
N ARG A 449 -28.78 -0.56 17.14
CA ARG A 449 -29.10 -0.93 15.75
C ARG A 449 -30.13 0.01 15.14
N SER A 450 -31.15 0.40 15.91
CA SER A 450 -32.15 1.39 15.49
C SER A 450 -31.51 2.77 15.20
N GLN A 451 -30.60 3.22 16.08
CA GLN A 451 -29.86 4.47 15.88
C GLN A 451 -28.95 4.43 14.64
N ILE A 452 -28.27 3.30 14.41
CA ILE A 452 -27.45 3.07 13.22
C ILE A 452 -28.33 3.14 11.97
N GLN A 453 -29.46 2.44 11.96
CA GLN A 453 -30.38 2.42 10.82
C GLN A 453 -30.88 3.83 10.48
N ALA A 454 -31.37 4.58 11.47
CA ALA A 454 -31.85 5.94 11.25
C ALA A 454 -30.75 6.87 10.68
N THR A 455 -29.50 6.67 11.12
CA THR A 455 -28.36 7.43 10.59
C THR A 455 -28.07 7.05 9.14
N LEU A 456 -28.07 5.76 8.81
CA LEU A 456 -27.87 5.27 7.45
C LEU A 456 -28.97 5.77 6.52
N ASP A 457 -30.24 5.69 6.94
CA ASP A 457 -31.38 6.14 6.13
C ASP A 457 -31.29 7.64 5.80
N SER A 458 -30.94 8.46 6.80
CA SER A 458 -30.72 9.91 6.61
C SER A 458 -29.57 10.21 5.64
N MET A 459 -28.49 9.42 5.69
CA MET A 459 -27.34 9.59 4.79
C MET A 459 -27.63 9.08 3.38
N PHE A 460 -28.33 7.96 3.25
CA PHE A 460 -28.68 7.35 1.96
C PHE A 460 -29.70 8.18 1.17
N ALA A 461 -30.50 9.01 1.85
CA ALA A 461 -31.39 9.97 1.20
C ALA A 461 -30.67 11.04 0.37
N GLN A 462 -29.36 11.30 0.60
CA GLN A 462 -28.62 12.37 -0.07
C GLN A 462 -28.01 11.97 -1.43
N ASP A 463 -28.28 10.75 -1.90
CA ASP A 463 -27.81 10.18 -3.18
C ASP A 463 -26.31 10.38 -3.47
N ARG A 464 -25.49 10.26 -2.42
CA ARG A 464 -24.03 10.36 -2.47
C ARG A 464 -23.40 9.09 -1.92
N GLU A 465 -22.16 8.84 -2.32
CA GLU A 465 -21.36 7.76 -1.73
C GLU A 465 -21.10 8.04 -0.25
N VAL A 466 -21.27 6.99 0.56
CA VAL A 466 -21.09 7.02 2.01
C VAL A 466 -19.90 6.15 2.40
N THR A 467 -19.10 6.62 3.36
CA THR A 467 -17.96 5.87 3.90
C THR A 467 -18.20 5.52 5.36
N LEU A 468 -17.56 4.44 5.83
CA LEU A 468 -17.64 4.03 7.24
C LEU A 468 -17.20 5.16 8.18
N GLN A 469 -16.19 5.95 7.79
CA GLN A 469 -15.70 7.06 8.60
C GLN A 469 -16.74 8.18 8.75
N GLN A 470 -17.54 8.46 7.72
CA GLN A 470 -18.64 9.42 7.80
C GLN A 470 -19.77 8.92 8.71
N VAL A 471 -20.14 7.63 8.60
CA VAL A 471 -21.13 7.00 9.50
C VAL A 471 -20.64 7.05 10.95
N SER A 472 -19.35 6.78 11.17
CA SER A 472 -18.73 6.86 12.51
C SER A 472 -18.84 8.27 13.11
N ARG A 473 -18.54 9.30 12.32
CA ARG A 473 -18.64 10.70 12.74
C ARG A 473 -20.08 11.10 13.03
N ALA A 474 -21.04 10.70 12.20
CA ALA A 474 -22.46 10.98 12.40
C ALA A 474 -23.00 10.35 13.69
N LEU A 475 -22.48 9.18 14.06
CA LEU A 475 -22.80 8.50 15.32
C LEU A 475 -22.02 9.05 16.54
N GLY A 476 -21.09 9.99 16.33
CA GLY A 476 -20.23 10.53 17.38
C GLY A 476 -19.24 9.49 17.96
N LYS A 477 -18.81 8.50 17.16
CA LYS A 477 -17.94 7.39 17.58
C LYS A 477 -16.62 7.39 16.81
N ASN A 478 -15.54 6.97 17.48
CA ASN A 478 -14.22 6.80 16.87
C ASN A 478 -14.10 5.45 16.14
N GLY A 479 -13.13 5.33 15.23
CA GLY A 479 -12.92 4.10 14.44
C GLY A 479 -12.67 2.83 15.27
N GLU A 480 -12.17 2.97 16.51
CA GLU A 480 -11.97 1.86 17.44
C GLU A 480 -13.29 1.25 17.97
N TYR A 481 -14.40 1.99 17.87
CA TYR A 481 -15.72 1.54 18.33
C TYR A 481 -16.21 0.29 17.59
N TRP A 482 -15.90 0.19 16.29
CA TRP A 482 -16.32 -0.93 15.44
C TRP A 482 -15.63 -2.26 15.80
N HIS A 483 -14.43 -2.22 16.40
CA HIS A 483 -13.74 -3.42 16.86
C HIS A 483 -14.40 -4.10 18.06
N VAL A 484 -15.24 -3.37 18.81
CA VAL A 484 -15.94 -3.88 20.00
C VAL A 484 -17.30 -4.49 19.65
N CYS A 485 -17.87 -4.13 18.49
CA CYS A 485 -19.19 -4.60 18.02
C CYS A 485 -19.10 -5.15 16.59
N CYS A 486 -18.42 -6.29 16.41
CA CYS A 486 -18.21 -6.95 15.11
C CYS A 486 -19.52 -7.18 14.34
N ASP A 487 -20.56 -7.70 15.01
CA ASP A 487 -21.82 -8.07 14.36
C ASP A 487 -22.56 -6.86 13.74
N GLN A 488 -22.42 -5.67 14.33
CA GLN A 488 -23.00 -4.44 13.79
C GLN A 488 -22.13 -3.81 12.71
N THR A 489 -20.83 -4.10 12.73
CA THR A 489 -19.86 -3.60 11.76
C THR A 489 -20.11 -4.22 10.39
N ASP A 490 -20.36 -5.54 10.34
CA ASP A 490 -20.69 -6.25 9.11
C ASP A 490 -22.00 -5.73 8.49
N PHE A 491 -23.02 -5.48 9.31
CA PHE A 491 -24.28 -4.89 8.89
C PHE A 491 -24.09 -3.50 8.24
N VAL A 492 -23.32 -2.62 8.87
CA VAL A 492 -23.05 -1.27 8.36
C VAL A 492 -22.24 -1.33 7.06
N HIS A 493 -21.23 -2.20 6.99
CA HIS A 493 -20.42 -2.38 5.79
C HIS A 493 -21.25 -2.83 4.59
N GLU A 494 -22.11 -3.82 4.80
CA GLU A 494 -22.96 -4.35 3.74
C GLU A 494 -23.98 -3.30 3.26
N ALA A 495 -24.61 -2.58 4.19
CA ALA A 495 -25.52 -1.50 3.85
C ALA A 495 -24.85 -0.38 3.02
N ILE A 496 -23.65 0.06 3.45
CA ILE A 496 -22.86 1.06 2.71
C ILE A 496 -22.50 0.56 1.32
N ARG A 497 -22.05 -0.69 1.20
CA ARG A 497 -21.67 -1.29 -0.08
C ARG A 497 -22.85 -1.29 -1.04
N GLN A 498 -24.01 -1.79 -0.61
CA GLN A 498 -25.21 -1.87 -1.46
C GLN A 498 -25.72 -0.49 -1.89
N HIS A 499 -25.63 0.51 -1.02
CA HIS A 499 -25.98 1.90 -1.37
C HIS A 499 -25.02 2.49 -2.39
N ASN A 500 -23.70 2.40 -2.15
CA ASN A 500 -22.70 2.97 -3.06
C ASN A 500 -22.72 2.32 -4.44
N VAL A 501 -23.04 1.02 -4.54
CA VAL A 501 -23.25 0.35 -5.84
C VAL A 501 -24.44 0.98 -6.57
N ARG A 502 -25.57 1.21 -5.90
CA ARG A 502 -26.76 1.85 -6.50
C ARG A 502 -26.52 3.30 -6.91
N VAL A 503 -25.76 4.06 -6.11
CA VAL A 503 -25.34 5.43 -6.46
C VAL A 503 -24.41 5.41 -7.67
N GLY A 504 -23.45 4.48 -7.71
CA GLY A 504 -22.55 4.28 -8.84
C GLY A 504 -23.30 3.98 -10.14
N GLN A 505 -24.25 3.04 -10.10
CA GLN A 505 -25.08 2.69 -11.28
C GLN A 505 -25.85 3.90 -11.84
N ARG A 506 -26.53 4.67 -10.98
CA ARG A 506 -27.26 5.88 -11.41
C ARG A 506 -26.34 6.96 -11.98
N ARG A 507 -25.14 7.10 -11.41
CA ARG A 507 -24.10 8.00 -11.94
C ARG A 507 -23.64 7.55 -13.32
N ASP A 508 -23.41 6.25 -13.51
CA ASP A 508 -22.99 5.67 -14.80
C ASP A 508 -24.06 5.86 -15.87
N GLU A 509 -25.34 5.69 -15.52
CA GLU A 509 -26.48 5.97 -16.40
C GLU A 509 -26.54 7.46 -16.79
N THR A 510 -26.36 8.36 -15.82
CA THR A 510 -26.36 9.81 -16.07
C THR A 510 -25.22 10.23 -17.01
N VAL A 511 -24.01 9.72 -16.76
CA VAL A 511 -22.83 9.97 -17.60
C VAL A 511 -23.05 9.44 -19.01
N SER A 512 -23.60 8.23 -19.14
CA SER A 512 -23.91 7.62 -20.44
C SER A 512 -24.92 8.45 -21.23
N MET A 513 -25.98 8.94 -20.58
CA MET A 513 -27.00 9.79 -21.19
C MET A 513 -26.43 11.15 -21.63
N GLN A 514 -25.62 11.80 -20.78
CA GLN A 514 -24.98 13.09 -21.12
C GLN A 514 -23.99 12.95 -22.28
N ILE A 515 -23.23 11.86 -22.33
CA ILE A 515 -22.35 11.56 -23.46
C ILE A 515 -23.17 11.34 -24.73
N ALA A 516 -24.25 10.55 -24.69
CA ALA A 516 -25.12 10.33 -25.85
C ALA A 516 -25.69 11.64 -26.40
N GLN A 517 -26.20 12.51 -25.53
CA GLN A 517 -26.71 13.83 -25.92
C GLN A 517 -25.62 14.73 -26.52
N SER A 518 -24.41 14.70 -25.95
CA SER A 518 -23.26 15.46 -26.47
C SER A 518 -22.84 14.97 -27.86
N LEU A 519 -22.94 13.65 -28.11
CA LEU A 519 -22.64 13.04 -29.40
C LEU A 519 -23.70 13.38 -30.46
N GLU A 520 -24.98 13.44 -30.11
CA GLU A 520 -26.04 13.91 -31.01
C GLU A 520 -25.81 15.37 -31.44
N ASN A 521 -25.43 16.23 -30.49
CA ASN A 521 -25.14 17.65 -30.76
C ASN A 521 -23.94 17.87 -31.70
N LEU A 522 -23.04 16.89 -31.87
CA LEU A 522 -21.94 16.98 -32.84
C LEU A 522 -22.44 17.16 -34.27
N GLN A 523 -23.64 16.66 -34.60
CA GLN A 523 -24.19 16.75 -35.95
C GLN A 523 -24.44 18.21 -36.38
N CYS A 524 -24.72 19.10 -35.44
CA CYS A 524 -25.04 20.50 -35.67
C CYS A 524 -23.85 21.46 -35.46
N SER A 525 -22.66 20.95 -35.12
CA SER A 525 -21.49 21.78 -34.85
C SER A 525 -20.63 22.02 -36.10
N ASP A 526 -20.23 23.27 -36.32
CA ASP A 526 -19.40 23.68 -37.47
C ASP A 526 -17.88 23.74 -37.18
N HIS A 527 -17.45 23.30 -36.00
CA HIS A 527 -16.04 23.32 -35.60
C HIS A 527 -15.53 21.95 -35.11
N ILE A 528 -14.20 21.85 -34.97
CA ILE A 528 -13.55 20.63 -34.51
C ILE A 528 -13.74 20.47 -33.01
N VAL A 529 -14.58 19.51 -32.63
CA VAL A 529 -14.80 19.15 -31.22
C VAL A 529 -13.69 18.24 -30.70
N LYS A 530 -13.27 18.46 -29.45
CA LYS A 530 -12.27 17.66 -28.74
C LYS A 530 -12.93 16.76 -27.70
N VAL A 531 -12.27 15.65 -27.34
CA VAL A 531 -12.76 14.72 -26.29
C VAL A 531 -12.99 15.44 -24.96
N GLU A 532 -12.12 16.40 -24.62
CA GLU A 532 -12.20 17.19 -23.39
C GLU A 532 -13.53 17.95 -23.26
N GLU A 533 -14.08 18.42 -24.36
CA GLU A 533 -15.33 19.17 -24.40
C GLU A 533 -16.53 18.29 -24.07
N ILE A 534 -16.57 17.08 -24.63
CA ILE A 534 -17.58 16.06 -24.34
C ILE A 534 -17.47 15.58 -22.88
N THR A 535 -16.25 15.34 -22.39
CA THR A 535 -16.05 14.95 -20.98
C THR A 535 -16.46 16.04 -20.00
N LYS A 536 -16.24 17.32 -20.36
CA LYS A 536 -16.64 18.47 -19.54
C LYS A 536 -18.17 18.59 -19.45
N GLN A 537 -18.88 18.34 -20.55
CA GLN A 537 -20.36 18.31 -20.56
C GLN A 537 -20.92 17.15 -19.75
N ALA A 538 -20.23 15.98 -19.77
CA ALA A 538 -20.60 14.81 -18.98
C ALA A 538 -20.14 14.86 -17.50
N GLY A 539 -19.53 15.96 -17.06
CA GLY A 539 -19.10 16.13 -15.66
C GLY A 539 -18.02 15.15 -15.19
N ILE A 540 -17.27 14.54 -16.11
CA ILE A 540 -16.22 13.56 -15.80
C ILE A 540 -14.86 14.00 -16.34
N SER A 541 -13.79 13.53 -15.71
CA SER A 541 -12.43 13.72 -16.23
C SER A 541 -12.11 12.70 -17.32
N TYR A 542 -11.14 13.03 -18.19
CA TYR A 542 -10.63 12.08 -19.18
C TYR A 542 -10.07 10.79 -18.55
N VAL A 543 -9.46 10.89 -17.36
CA VAL A 543 -8.96 9.73 -16.62
C VAL A 543 -10.11 8.81 -16.20
N GLN A 544 -11.21 9.37 -15.69
CA GLN A 544 -12.40 8.58 -15.34
C GLN A 544 -13.04 7.94 -16.57
N LEU A 545 -13.11 8.66 -17.71
CA LEU A 545 -13.58 8.10 -18.98
C LEU A 545 -12.72 6.90 -19.43
N ARG A 546 -11.39 6.99 -19.29
CA ARG A 546 -10.46 5.93 -19.70
C ARG A 546 -10.54 4.71 -18.80
N ASP A 547 -10.59 4.91 -17.49
CA ASP A 547 -10.40 3.84 -16.53
C ASP A 547 -11.72 3.14 -16.16
N HIS A 548 -12.86 3.84 -16.22
CA HIS A 548 -14.15 3.29 -15.82
C HIS A 548 -15.15 3.08 -16.99
N TYR A 549 -14.95 3.74 -18.14
CA TYR A 549 -15.91 3.69 -19.26
C TYR A 549 -15.25 3.45 -20.63
N PRO A 550 -14.53 2.32 -20.81
CA PRO A 550 -13.73 2.07 -22.03
C PRO A 550 -14.57 2.00 -23.31
N GLU A 551 -15.81 1.50 -23.24
CA GLU A 551 -16.71 1.41 -24.39
C GLU A 551 -17.24 2.79 -24.82
N LEU A 552 -17.64 3.63 -23.87
CA LEU A 552 -18.06 5.01 -24.15
C LEU A 552 -16.89 5.83 -24.70
N ARG A 553 -15.68 5.58 -24.22
CA ARG A 553 -14.47 6.20 -24.77
C ARG A 553 -14.32 5.87 -26.26
N LEU A 554 -14.47 4.60 -26.64
CA LEU A 554 -14.35 4.19 -28.04
C LEU A 554 -15.40 4.90 -28.92
N LYS A 555 -16.67 4.88 -28.49
CA LYS A 555 -17.77 5.56 -29.19
C LYS A 555 -17.52 7.06 -29.39
N ILE A 556 -16.96 7.74 -28.39
CA ILE A 556 -16.61 9.16 -28.49
C ILE A 556 -15.51 9.38 -29.56
N HIS A 557 -14.47 8.54 -29.58
CA HIS A 557 -13.39 8.70 -30.54
C HIS A 557 -13.87 8.45 -31.98
N GLU A 558 -14.67 7.42 -32.19
CA GLU A 558 -15.28 7.10 -33.48
C GLU A 558 -16.17 8.25 -33.98
N ALA A 559 -17.04 8.78 -33.11
CA ALA A 559 -17.92 9.90 -33.46
C ALA A 559 -17.15 11.19 -33.80
N ILE A 560 -16.10 11.52 -33.05
CA ILE A 560 -15.25 12.69 -33.34
C ILE A 560 -14.51 12.51 -34.68
N GLN A 561 -13.99 11.30 -34.96
CA GLN A 561 -13.32 11.01 -36.23
C GLN A 561 -14.28 11.12 -37.42
N ALA A 562 -15.50 10.58 -37.28
CA ALA A 562 -16.54 10.69 -38.29
C ALA A 562 -16.92 12.16 -38.53
N HIS A 563 -17.10 12.94 -37.47
CA HIS A 563 -17.40 14.38 -37.55
C HIS A 563 -16.30 15.18 -38.25
N ARG A 564 -15.01 14.94 -37.91
CA ARG A 564 -13.87 15.57 -38.58
C ARG A 564 -13.82 15.25 -40.07
N THR A 565 -14.10 14.00 -40.42
CA THR A 565 -14.15 13.56 -41.81
C THR A 565 -15.25 14.29 -42.58
N ARG A 566 -16.45 14.42 -41.97
CA ARG A 566 -17.57 15.19 -42.53
C ARG A 566 -17.24 16.66 -42.73
N LEU A 567 -16.67 17.34 -41.72
CA LEU A 567 -16.26 18.75 -41.85
C LEU A 567 -15.25 18.95 -42.99
N LYS A 568 -14.25 18.06 -43.09
CA LYS A 568 -13.27 18.10 -44.18
C LYS A 568 -13.92 17.92 -45.56
N GLN A 569 -14.89 17.00 -45.69
CA GLN A 569 -15.64 16.82 -46.93
C GLN A 569 -16.47 18.06 -47.30
N THR A 570 -17.16 18.68 -46.34
CA THR A 570 -17.91 19.92 -46.56
C THR A 570 -16.99 21.07 -46.96
N GLN A 571 -15.84 21.21 -46.30
CA GLN A 571 -14.84 22.22 -46.64
C GLN A 571 -14.31 22.04 -48.07
N ILE A 572 -13.94 20.82 -48.45
CA ILE A 572 -13.49 20.51 -49.82
C ILE A 572 -14.59 20.84 -50.85
N LYS A 573 -15.85 20.47 -50.58
CA LYS A 573 -16.98 20.82 -51.47
C LYS A 573 -17.15 22.33 -51.64
N ASN A 574 -17.00 23.10 -50.57
CA ASN A 574 -17.07 24.57 -50.64
C ASN A 574 -15.90 25.16 -51.41
N GLN A 575 -14.68 24.64 -51.21
CA GLN A 575 -13.49 25.07 -51.97
C GLN A 575 -13.64 24.77 -53.46
N ILE A 576 -14.20 23.62 -53.83
CA ILE A 576 -14.50 23.28 -55.23
C ILE A 576 -15.53 24.27 -55.81
N ARG A 577 -16.60 24.61 -55.07
CA ARG A 577 -17.56 25.64 -55.52
C ARG A 577 -16.92 27.01 -55.73
N GLN A 578 -15.99 27.40 -54.84
CA GLN A 578 -15.23 28.65 -54.97
C GLN A 578 -14.32 28.63 -56.21
N ILE A 579 -13.66 27.51 -56.47
CA ILE A 579 -12.85 27.27 -57.67
C ILE A 579 -13.72 27.37 -58.93
N ASP A 580 -14.86 26.69 -58.98
CA ASP A 580 -15.77 26.70 -60.13
C ASP A 580 -16.29 28.13 -60.41
N ALA A 581 -16.68 28.87 -59.37
CA ALA A 581 -17.12 30.26 -59.49
C ALA A 581 -15.99 31.23 -59.89
N ALA A 582 -14.76 31.01 -59.42
CA ALA A 582 -13.60 31.80 -59.80
C ALA A 582 -13.19 31.55 -61.26
N ALA A 583 -13.11 30.28 -61.68
CA ALA A 583 -12.80 29.91 -63.05
C ALA A 583 -13.83 30.46 -64.05
N THR A 584 -15.13 30.37 -63.72
CA THR A 584 -16.20 30.94 -64.57
C THR A 584 -16.05 32.46 -64.74
N ARG A 585 -15.71 33.20 -63.67
CA ARG A 585 -15.48 34.65 -63.74
C ARG A 585 -14.25 35.01 -64.59
N LEU A 586 -13.16 34.25 -64.46
CA LEU A 586 -11.93 34.46 -65.22
C LEU A 586 -12.12 34.21 -66.72
N ILE A 587 -12.94 33.22 -67.09
CA ILE A 587 -13.32 32.97 -68.50
C ILE A 587 -14.11 34.15 -69.05
N ALA A 588 -15.08 34.68 -68.30
CA ALA A 588 -15.86 35.84 -68.72
C ALA A 588 -15.01 37.13 -68.89
N GLN A 589 -13.80 37.15 -68.35
CA GLN A 589 -12.82 38.24 -68.45
C GLN A 589 -11.71 37.95 -69.48
N GLU A 590 -11.86 36.90 -70.30
CA GLU A 590 -10.89 36.46 -71.32
C GLU A 590 -9.49 36.17 -70.77
N GLN A 591 -9.37 35.80 -69.49
CA GLN A 591 -8.07 35.49 -68.88
C GLN A 591 -7.67 34.03 -69.07
N ARG A 592 -6.37 33.80 -69.26
CA ARG A 592 -5.81 32.45 -69.41
C ARG A 592 -5.83 31.71 -68.07
N LEU A 593 -6.48 30.55 -68.05
CA LEU A 593 -6.61 29.73 -66.85
C LEU A 593 -5.34 28.92 -66.57
N ASN A 594 -4.79 29.06 -65.37
CA ASN A 594 -3.81 28.13 -64.79
C ASN A 594 -4.15 27.90 -63.30
N TYR A 595 -3.56 26.88 -62.67
CA TYR A 595 -3.90 26.52 -61.29
C TYR A 595 -3.69 27.67 -60.30
N GLN A 596 -2.59 28.42 -60.47
CA GLN A 596 -2.24 29.54 -59.60
C GLN A 596 -3.30 30.65 -59.67
N VAL A 597 -3.68 31.06 -60.88
CA VAL A 597 -4.64 32.14 -61.12
C VAL A 597 -6.03 31.79 -60.62
N ILE A 598 -6.47 30.53 -60.79
CA ILE A 598 -7.77 30.07 -60.27
C ILE A 598 -7.77 30.02 -58.75
N LEU A 599 -6.69 29.53 -58.13
CA LEU A 599 -6.56 29.46 -56.67
C LEU A 599 -6.54 30.86 -56.03
N ASP A 600 -5.79 31.79 -56.63
CA ASP A 600 -5.71 33.18 -56.16
C ASP A 600 -7.07 33.88 -56.30
N ALA A 601 -7.77 33.71 -57.42
CA ALA A 601 -9.11 34.29 -57.65
C ALA A 601 -10.22 33.65 -56.79
N ALA A 602 -10.03 32.40 -56.35
CA ALA A 602 -10.90 31.70 -55.40
C ALA A 602 -10.59 32.06 -53.93
N GLY A 603 -9.51 32.82 -53.66
CA GLY A 603 -9.08 33.17 -52.31
C GLY A 603 -8.54 31.97 -51.52
N LEU A 604 -7.99 30.97 -52.21
CA LEU A 604 -7.47 29.73 -51.61
C LEU A 604 -5.94 29.77 -51.52
N SER A 605 -5.38 28.97 -50.61
CA SER A 605 -3.92 28.86 -50.46
C SER A 605 -3.27 28.33 -51.76
N PRO A 606 -2.07 28.80 -52.11
CA PRO A 606 -1.28 28.29 -53.25
C PRO A 606 -0.95 26.79 -53.18
N HIS A 607 -1.11 26.18 -52.00
CA HIS A 607 -0.84 24.76 -51.77
C HIS A 607 -2.12 23.90 -51.65
N ALA A 608 -3.29 24.46 -51.98
CA ALA A 608 -4.57 23.74 -51.92
C ALA A 608 -4.65 22.60 -52.95
N ASP A 609 -3.84 22.67 -54.02
CA ASP A 609 -3.65 21.65 -55.05
C ASP A 609 -3.03 20.34 -54.53
N LYS A 610 -2.48 20.32 -53.30
CA LYS A 610 -1.97 19.10 -52.66
C LYS A 610 -3.08 18.08 -52.37
N SER A 611 -4.32 18.53 -52.21
CA SER A 611 -5.47 17.63 -52.12
C SER A 611 -5.83 17.09 -53.51
N ALA A 612 -5.81 15.77 -53.69
CA ALA A 612 -6.12 15.12 -54.96
C ALA A 612 -7.48 15.58 -55.53
N THR A 613 -8.52 15.67 -54.69
CA THR A 613 -9.86 16.12 -55.09
C THR A 613 -9.93 17.59 -55.52
N ILE A 614 -9.09 18.46 -54.96
CA ILE A 614 -9.02 19.88 -55.36
C ILE A 614 -8.24 19.99 -56.66
N ARG A 615 -7.16 19.22 -56.80
CA ARG A 615 -6.38 19.13 -58.05
C ARG A 615 -7.24 18.67 -59.20
N ASP A 616 -8.02 17.61 -59.03
CA ASP A 616 -8.94 17.09 -60.06
C ASP A 616 -9.98 18.14 -60.48
N ALA A 617 -10.46 18.95 -59.54
CA ALA A 617 -11.35 20.06 -59.84
C ALA A 617 -10.67 21.16 -60.67
N LEU A 618 -9.43 21.53 -60.33
CA LEU A 618 -8.64 22.49 -61.10
C LEU A 618 -8.27 21.95 -62.49
N MET A 619 -7.95 20.64 -62.60
CA MET A 619 -7.64 19.99 -63.88
C MET A 619 -8.81 20.06 -64.85
N ARG A 620 -10.06 19.90 -64.38
CA ARG A 620 -11.26 20.01 -65.22
C ARG A 620 -11.35 21.35 -65.94
N TRP A 621 -10.96 22.45 -65.31
CA TRP A 621 -11.00 23.78 -65.92
C TRP A 621 -9.80 24.07 -66.82
N VAL A 622 -8.58 23.69 -66.40
CA VAL A 622 -7.35 23.97 -67.19
C VAL A 622 -7.23 23.06 -68.41
N SER A 623 -7.73 21.82 -68.35
CA SER A 623 -7.65 20.87 -69.48
C SER A 623 -8.71 21.12 -70.55
N ASN A 624 -9.90 21.62 -70.17
CA ASN A 624 -10.98 21.91 -71.12
C ASN A 624 -10.78 23.20 -71.93
N PHE A 625 -9.85 24.07 -71.50
CA PHE A 625 -9.54 25.36 -72.14
C PHE A 625 -8.05 25.50 -72.49
N ALA A 626 -7.30 24.39 -72.49
CA ALA A 626 -5.99 24.36 -73.12
C ALA A 626 -6.18 24.62 -74.62
N PRO A 627 -5.38 25.52 -75.24
CA PRO A 627 -5.47 25.74 -76.68
C PRO A 627 -5.23 24.40 -77.39
N ARG A 628 -6.17 23.98 -78.24
CA ARG A 628 -5.79 23.15 -79.38
C ARG A 628 -5.01 24.11 -80.29
N ASP A 629 -3.77 23.71 -80.58
CA ASP A 629 -2.73 24.41 -81.35
C ASP A 629 -3.20 25.54 -82.29
#